data_AF-A0A7S2QA56-F1
#
_entry.id   AF-A0A7S2QA56-F1
#
_cell.length_a   1.000
_cell.length_b   1.000
_cell.length_c   1.000
_cell.angle_alpha   90.00
_cell.angle_beta   90.00
_cell.angle_gamma   90.00
#
_symmetry.space_group_name_H-M   'P 1'
#
loop_
_entity.id
_entity.type
_entity.pdbx_description
1 polymer ?
#
loop_
_entity_poly.entity_id
_entity_poly.type
_entity_poly.pdbx_seq_one_letter_code
_entity_poly.pdbx_strand_id
1 'polypeptide(L)'
;MAAGLEDPALEPLQQTCRQLEAALSALQQAVRQENVEALAAAVARSEEVGLPDWAAAEHSRAEELLATLREQKQRAKLSAAAEAAEIRVSDLVRILAEAYATDFAHLEEFQDAHDKLVDQITELTQQAKDSALSEEQTQAYEDTLGGLPDAEPVARANIAAGRFAQAAAELRQRAADRRAFDKRRQETHGALRELVVQAETEQSVQAPYEELGQAIRQAQNLITTSRDFPGGGGADADSPAHQALVSLKQRGDAILEEKRAQEETVQAAETRLREACLADRSSPEALEAALQDIAVKHESGALRRAKVSAPVIESAQRQLHALLRSDLDGHLAAAKAPGSALSAEGGKAIGSARQVLQRMETCRSACPD
;
A
#
# COMPACT_ATOMS: atom_id res chain seq x y z
N MET A 1 80.11 2.53 53.05
CA MET A 1 80.42 1.09 52.94
C MET A 1 79.45 0.36 53.84
N ALA A 2 78.27 0.04 53.32
CA ALA A 2 77.24 -0.69 54.04
C ALA A 2 77.56 -2.18 53.94
N ALA A 3 77.70 -2.84 55.10
CA ALA A 3 77.77 -4.29 55.17
C ALA A 3 76.42 -4.84 54.70
N GLY A 4 76.42 -5.53 53.55
CA GLY A 4 75.26 -6.26 53.07
C GLY A 4 74.94 -7.39 54.04
N LEU A 5 73.82 -7.29 54.72
CA LEU A 5 73.14 -8.42 55.33
C LEU A 5 72.53 -9.24 54.17
N GLU A 6 73.37 -10.05 53.51
CA GLU A 6 72.95 -11.03 52.49
C GLU A 6 72.39 -12.28 53.19
N ASP A 7 71.27 -12.11 53.91
CA ASP A 7 70.47 -13.23 54.37
C ASP A 7 69.38 -13.50 53.30
N PRO A 8 69.38 -14.66 52.63
CA PRO A 8 68.39 -15.00 51.61
C PRO A 8 66.95 -15.05 52.17
N ALA A 9 66.78 -15.14 53.49
CA ALA A 9 65.46 -15.02 54.13
C ALA A 9 64.93 -13.57 54.16
N LEU A 10 65.79 -12.56 53.99
CA LEU A 10 65.42 -11.14 53.97
C LEU A 10 65.12 -10.61 52.56
N GLU A 11 65.48 -11.35 51.51
CA GLU A 11 65.26 -10.94 50.11
C GLU A 11 63.78 -10.69 49.77
N PRO A 12 62.82 -11.54 50.19
CA PRO A 12 61.39 -11.30 49.95
C PRO A 12 60.89 -10.02 50.63
N LEU A 13 61.34 -9.75 51.86
CA LEU A 13 60.97 -8.54 52.58
C LEU A 13 61.56 -7.27 51.93
N GLN A 14 62.81 -7.33 51.46
CA GLN A 14 63.42 -6.23 50.72
C GLN A 14 62.70 -5.98 49.38
N GLN A 15 62.21 -7.03 48.72
CA GLN A 15 61.40 -6.91 47.51
C GLN A 15 60.05 -6.24 47.79
N THR A 16 59.36 -6.64 48.86
CA THR A 16 58.11 -6.00 49.29
C THR A 16 58.32 -4.52 49.62
N CYS A 17 59.38 -4.17 50.36
CA CYS A 17 59.69 -2.77 50.67
C CYS A 17 59.94 -1.93 49.40
N ARG A 18 60.69 -2.45 48.43
CA ARG A 18 60.91 -1.75 47.14
C ARG A 18 59.61 -1.58 46.35
N GLN A 19 58.72 -2.58 46.39
CA GLN A 19 57.41 -2.50 45.74
C GLN A 19 56.51 -1.45 46.41
N LEU A 20 56.50 -1.38 47.75
CA LEU A 20 55.76 -0.39 48.52
C LEU A 20 56.30 1.04 48.27
N GLU A 21 57.62 1.24 48.27
CA GLU A 21 58.24 2.53 47.96
C GLU A 21 57.95 2.98 46.51
N ALA A 22 58.01 2.05 45.56
CA ALA A 22 57.66 2.34 44.17
C ALA A 22 56.17 2.67 44.00
N ALA A 23 55.27 1.97 44.70
CA ALA A 23 53.84 2.25 44.70
C ALA A 23 53.54 3.63 45.32
N LEU A 24 54.17 3.96 46.46
CA LEU A 24 54.04 5.27 47.10
C LEU A 24 54.55 6.41 46.21
N SER A 25 55.71 6.24 45.58
CA SER A 25 56.28 7.22 44.65
C SER A 25 55.38 7.44 43.42
N ALA A 26 54.85 6.35 42.84
CA ALA A 26 53.93 6.40 41.72
C ALA A 26 52.62 7.11 42.10
N LEU A 27 52.08 6.84 43.30
CA LEU A 27 50.87 7.47 43.83
C LEU A 27 51.08 8.96 44.08
N GLN A 28 52.20 9.36 44.70
CA GLN A 28 52.55 10.77 44.87
C GLN A 28 52.75 11.50 43.53
N GLN A 29 53.34 10.83 42.54
CA GLN A 29 53.49 11.39 41.20
C GLN A 29 52.14 11.55 40.49
N ALA A 30 51.25 10.55 40.58
CA ALA A 30 49.93 10.60 39.96
C ALA A 30 49.05 11.69 40.60
N VAL A 31 49.11 11.86 41.92
CA VAL A 31 48.46 12.95 42.64
C VAL A 31 48.92 14.32 42.12
N ARG A 32 50.22 14.51 41.88
CA ARG A 32 50.75 15.78 41.35
C ARG A 32 50.33 16.06 39.90
N GLN A 33 50.05 15.01 39.13
CA GLN A 33 49.67 15.13 37.73
C GLN A 33 48.16 15.34 37.54
N GLU A 34 47.36 15.12 38.59
CA GLU A 34 45.89 15.25 38.58
C GLU A 34 45.21 14.53 37.40
N ASN A 35 45.86 13.48 36.87
CA ASN A 35 45.34 12.69 35.77
C ASN A 35 44.55 11.50 36.33
N VAL A 36 43.24 11.49 36.07
CA VAL A 36 42.30 10.46 36.56
C VAL A 36 42.75 9.04 36.24
N GLU A 37 43.27 8.78 35.04
CA GLU A 37 43.67 7.43 34.60
C GLU A 37 44.95 6.98 35.29
N ALA A 38 45.96 7.87 35.36
CA ALA A 38 47.22 7.59 36.03
C ALA A 38 47.01 7.40 37.55
N LEU A 39 46.11 8.21 38.15
CA LEU A 39 45.77 8.11 39.57
C LEU A 39 44.97 6.84 39.88
N ALA A 40 44.01 6.45 39.03
CA ALA A 40 43.29 5.19 39.18
C ALA A 40 44.23 3.97 39.11
N ALA A 41 45.17 3.96 38.15
CA ALA A 41 46.15 2.89 38.03
C ALA A 41 47.11 2.85 39.23
N ALA A 42 47.51 4.01 39.75
CA ALA A 42 48.38 4.09 40.92
C ALA A 42 47.67 3.63 42.21
N VAL A 43 46.39 3.96 42.39
CA VAL A 43 45.56 3.51 43.52
C VAL A 43 45.38 1.99 43.47
N ALA A 44 44.96 1.42 42.34
CA ALA A 44 44.80 -0.04 42.21
C ALA A 44 46.11 -0.80 42.48
N ARG A 45 47.23 -0.33 41.94
CA ARG A 45 48.55 -0.91 42.20
C ARG A 45 48.97 -0.78 43.67
N SER A 46 48.55 0.29 44.34
CA SER A 46 48.84 0.47 45.76
C SER A 46 48.06 -0.50 46.65
N GLU A 47 46.82 -0.83 46.28
CA GLU A 47 46.02 -1.88 46.94
C GLU A 47 46.64 -3.26 46.76
N GLU A 48 47.05 -3.61 45.52
CA GLU A 48 47.66 -4.90 45.18
C GLU A 48 48.93 -5.20 46.00
N VAL A 49 49.69 -4.17 46.35
CA VAL A 49 50.95 -4.29 47.10
C VAL A 49 50.73 -4.16 48.62
N GLY A 50 49.51 -3.85 49.07
CA GLY A 50 49.20 -3.68 50.49
C GLY A 50 49.67 -2.33 51.07
N LEU A 51 49.78 -1.29 50.24
CA LEU A 51 50.11 0.06 50.69
C LEU A 51 49.13 0.65 51.73
N PRO A 52 47.80 0.36 51.70
CA PRO A 52 46.87 0.88 52.70
C PRO A 52 47.26 0.56 54.14
N ASP A 53 47.88 -0.60 54.39
CA ASP A 53 48.32 -1.02 55.72
C ASP A 53 49.57 -0.26 56.21
N TRP A 54 50.32 0.36 55.30
CA TRP A 54 51.59 1.03 55.55
C TRP A 54 51.51 2.56 55.49
N ALA A 55 50.71 3.09 54.58
CA ALA A 55 50.58 4.53 54.29
C ALA A 55 49.10 4.88 54.05
N ALA A 56 48.26 4.56 55.03
CA ALA A 56 46.80 4.75 54.96
C ALA A 56 46.42 6.20 54.62
N ALA A 57 47.09 7.19 55.20
CA ALA A 57 46.76 8.60 54.98
C ALA A 57 47.02 9.04 53.52
N GLU A 58 48.14 8.63 52.94
CA GLU A 58 48.49 8.92 51.55
C GLU A 58 47.58 8.20 50.57
N HIS A 59 47.26 6.94 50.86
CA HIS A 59 46.33 6.15 50.07
C HIS A 59 44.92 6.75 50.10
N SER A 60 44.34 7.00 51.28
CA SER A 60 43.01 7.61 51.42
C SER A 60 42.93 9.00 50.78
N ARG A 61 43.99 9.82 50.88
CA ARG A 61 44.04 11.11 50.18
C ARG A 61 44.01 10.95 48.66
N ALA A 62 44.68 9.94 48.12
CA ALA A 62 44.66 9.67 46.68
C ALA A 62 43.29 9.12 46.22
N GLU A 63 42.63 8.30 47.02
CA GLU A 63 41.25 7.85 46.78
C GLU A 63 40.26 9.03 46.79
N GLU A 64 40.33 9.90 47.78
CA GLU A 64 39.50 11.12 47.88
C GLU A 64 39.70 12.05 46.68
N LEU A 65 40.97 12.27 46.27
CA LEU A 65 41.28 13.07 45.09
C LEU A 65 40.76 12.41 43.82
N LEU A 66 40.91 11.08 43.68
CA LEU A 66 40.43 10.33 42.53
C LEU A 66 38.90 10.41 42.43
N ALA A 67 38.18 10.26 43.54
CA ALA A 67 36.72 10.42 43.60
C ALA A 67 36.31 11.83 43.16
N THR A 68 36.97 12.87 43.71
CA THR A 68 36.70 14.28 43.37
C THR A 68 36.94 14.56 41.89
N LEU A 69 38.07 14.12 41.32
CA LEU A 69 38.39 14.34 39.91
C LEU A 69 37.45 13.57 38.97
N ARG A 70 37.03 12.36 39.35
CA ARG A 70 36.03 11.58 38.59
C ARG A 70 34.68 12.31 38.57
N GLU A 71 34.22 12.78 39.73
CA GLU A 71 32.98 13.56 39.83
C GLU A 71 33.07 14.84 38.99
N GLN A 72 34.14 15.63 39.11
CA GLN A 72 34.34 16.85 38.31
C GLN A 72 34.34 16.58 36.81
N LYS A 73 35.05 15.52 36.37
CA LYS A 73 35.06 15.10 34.96
C LYS A 73 33.65 14.71 34.49
N GLN A 74 32.90 14.00 35.33
CA GLN A 74 31.55 13.59 35.00
C GLN A 74 30.57 14.76 34.95
N ARG A 75 30.62 15.69 35.92
CA ARG A 75 29.86 16.96 35.91
C ARG A 75 30.12 17.74 34.63
N ALA A 76 31.39 17.94 34.26
CA ALA A 76 31.75 18.68 33.05
C ALA A 76 31.20 18.01 31.78
N LYS A 77 31.23 16.67 31.72
CA LYS A 77 30.69 15.91 30.59
C LYS A 77 29.16 16.00 30.50
N LEU A 78 28.47 15.94 31.63
CA LEU A 78 27.01 16.06 31.71
C LEU A 78 26.54 17.49 31.39
N SER A 79 27.17 18.52 31.96
CA SER A 79 26.90 19.92 31.63
C SER A 79 27.15 20.21 30.15
N ALA A 80 28.27 19.73 29.58
CA ALA A 80 28.52 19.88 28.15
C ALA A 80 27.43 19.22 27.29
N ALA A 81 26.91 18.06 27.70
CA ALA A 81 25.82 17.39 27.00
C ALA A 81 24.48 18.15 27.12
N ALA A 82 24.18 18.67 28.31
CA ALA A 82 22.99 19.48 28.59
C ALA A 82 23.00 20.82 27.83
N GLU A 83 24.16 21.47 27.71
CA GLU A 83 24.31 22.80 27.10
C GLU A 83 24.52 22.76 25.58
N ALA A 84 24.97 21.64 25.00
CA ALA A 84 25.27 21.54 23.57
C ALA A 84 24.06 21.84 22.67
N ALA A 85 24.10 22.87 21.83
CA ALA A 85 22.96 23.21 20.95
C ALA A 85 22.49 22.01 20.09
N GLU A 86 23.44 21.21 19.58
CA GLU A 86 23.17 19.99 18.84
C GLU A 86 23.97 18.83 19.46
N ILE A 87 23.27 17.85 20.02
CA ILE A 87 23.84 16.59 20.50
C ILE A 87 22.97 15.45 19.99
N ARG A 88 23.62 14.37 19.53
CA ARG A 88 22.90 13.19 19.05
C ARG A 88 22.25 12.45 20.22
N VAL A 89 21.04 11.96 20.01
CA VAL A 89 20.30 11.14 20.99
C VAL A 89 21.15 9.96 21.47
N SER A 90 21.90 9.31 20.57
CA SER A 90 22.80 8.20 20.91
C SER A 90 23.92 8.60 21.88
N ASP A 91 24.44 9.81 21.75
CA ASP A 91 25.47 10.32 22.65
C ASP A 91 24.88 10.65 24.02
N LEU A 92 23.70 11.28 24.08
CA LEU A 92 23.00 11.55 25.34
C LEU A 92 22.67 10.26 26.10
N VAL A 93 22.09 9.26 25.43
CA VAL A 93 21.77 7.96 26.06
C VAL A 93 23.03 7.32 26.62
N ARG A 94 24.12 7.29 25.84
CA ARG A 94 25.39 6.71 26.29
C ARG A 94 25.96 7.46 27.50
N ILE A 95 25.97 8.79 27.47
CA ILE A 95 26.50 9.62 28.56
C ILE A 95 25.71 9.39 29.86
N LEU A 96 24.38 9.35 29.77
CA LEU A 96 23.50 9.10 30.94
C LEU A 96 23.64 7.66 31.46
N ALA A 97 23.71 6.67 30.58
CA ALA A 97 23.91 5.27 30.99
C ALA A 97 25.27 5.07 31.68
N GLU A 98 26.34 5.68 31.16
CA GLU A 98 27.67 5.65 31.78
C GLU A 98 27.67 6.35 33.16
N ALA A 99 27.01 7.51 33.27
CA ALA A 99 26.88 8.25 34.53
C ALA A 99 26.11 7.44 35.59
N TYR A 100 25.03 6.79 35.19
CA TYR A 100 24.24 5.92 36.06
C TYR A 100 25.05 4.71 36.53
N ALA A 101 25.76 4.04 35.62
CA ALA A 101 26.59 2.87 35.94
C ALA A 101 27.75 3.19 36.90
N THR A 102 28.13 4.46 37.00
CA THR A 102 29.21 4.96 37.87
C THR A 102 28.68 5.74 39.09
N ASP A 103 27.39 5.60 39.41
CA ASP A 103 26.70 6.18 40.57
C ASP A 103 26.66 7.72 40.62
N PHE A 104 26.70 8.37 39.46
CA PHE A 104 26.62 9.83 39.32
C PHE A 104 25.21 10.35 38.97
N ALA A 105 24.17 9.54 39.17
CA ALA A 105 22.79 9.94 38.89
C ALA A 105 22.24 11.00 39.86
N HIS A 106 22.92 11.24 40.99
CA HIS A 106 22.56 12.23 42.00
C HIS A 106 23.01 13.66 41.64
N LEU A 107 23.80 13.83 40.56
CA LEU A 107 24.29 15.14 40.12
C LEU A 107 23.18 15.97 39.46
N GLU A 108 23.18 17.28 39.65
CA GLU A 108 22.21 18.19 39.02
C GLU A 108 22.35 18.17 37.49
N GLU A 109 23.60 18.12 37.00
CA GLU A 109 23.92 18.06 35.58
C GLU A 109 23.38 16.77 34.92
N PHE A 110 23.18 15.70 35.70
CA PHE A 110 22.52 14.48 35.22
C PHE A 110 21.06 14.75 34.90
N GLN A 111 20.37 15.49 35.77
CA GLN A 111 18.96 15.85 35.59
C GLN A 111 18.79 16.76 34.37
N ASP A 112 19.68 17.74 34.16
CA ASP A 112 19.62 18.62 32.99
C ASP A 112 19.82 17.86 31.67
N ALA A 113 20.82 16.97 31.61
CA ALA A 113 21.05 16.14 30.44
C ALA A 113 19.90 15.14 30.20
N HIS A 114 19.27 14.65 31.27
CA HIS A 114 18.09 13.80 31.21
C HIS A 114 16.86 14.54 30.68
N ASP A 115 16.56 15.73 31.18
CA ASP A 115 15.44 16.55 30.71
C ASP A 115 15.58 16.87 29.22
N LYS A 116 16.80 17.20 28.78
CA LYS A 116 17.09 17.38 27.35
C LYS A 116 16.84 16.14 26.51
N LEU A 117 17.23 14.96 26.99
CA LEU A 117 16.93 13.71 26.30
C LEU A 117 15.41 13.49 26.19
N VAL A 118 14.65 13.76 27.26
CA VAL A 118 13.19 13.66 27.25
C VAL A 118 12.57 14.59 26.20
N ASP A 119 13.06 15.82 26.09
CA ASP A 119 12.59 16.78 25.08
C ASP A 119 12.89 16.29 23.65
N GLN A 120 14.11 15.80 23.40
CA GLN A 120 14.46 15.22 22.09
C GLN A 120 13.60 14.01 21.72
N ILE A 121 13.32 13.11 22.68
CA ILE A 121 12.44 11.95 22.43
C ILE A 121 11.01 12.43 22.12
N THR A 122 10.55 13.48 22.79
CA THR A 122 9.23 14.07 22.56
C THR A 122 9.14 14.66 21.15
N GLU A 123 10.17 15.37 20.70
CA GLU A 123 10.26 15.88 19.34
C GLU A 123 10.26 14.74 18.31
N LEU A 124 11.09 13.70 18.51
CA LEU A 124 11.11 12.51 17.65
C LEU A 124 9.74 11.81 17.60
N THR A 125 9.02 11.77 18.73
CA THR A 125 7.66 11.22 18.79
C THR A 125 6.72 12.02 17.91
N GLN A 126 6.82 13.35 17.91
CA GLN A 126 6.01 14.20 17.04
C GLN A 126 6.39 14.01 15.57
N GLN A 127 7.68 13.96 15.24
CA GLN A 127 8.16 13.68 13.89
C GLN A 127 7.67 12.31 13.37
N ALA A 128 7.63 11.28 14.22
CA ALA A 128 7.05 9.97 13.88
C ALA A 128 5.54 10.06 13.64
N LYS A 129 4.79 10.79 14.48
CA LYS A 129 3.35 11.01 14.27
C LYS A 129 3.06 11.70 12.94
N ASP A 130 3.87 12.70 12.61
CA ASP A 130 3.76 13.47 11.36
C ASP A 130 4.35 12.75 10.13
N SER A 131 4.84 11.51 10.30
CA SER A 131 5.46 10.72 9.24
C SER A 131 6.67 11.41 8.58
N ALA A 132 7.38 12.26 9.34
CA ALA A 132 8.61 12.92 8.91
C ALA A 132 9.86 12.02 9.03
N LEU A 133 9.77 10.94 9.82
CA LEU A 133 10.83 9.94 9.96
C LEU A 133 10.64 8.76 9.01
N SER A 134 11.75 8.20 8.52
CA SER A 134 11.72 6.92 7.80
C SER A 134 11.62 5.73 8.77
N GLU A 135 11.18 4.57 8.26
CA GLU A 135 11.14 3.32 9.05
C GLU A 135 12.53 2.95 9.61
N GLU A 136 13.59 3.15 8.82
CA GLU A 136 14.99 2.91 9.22
C GLU A 136 15.43 3.84 10.35
N GLN A 137 15.09 5.13 10.26
CA GLN A 137 15.38 6.10 11.31
C GLN A 137 14.63 5.76 12.59
N THR A 138 13.35 5.40 12.50
CA THR A 138 12.59 5.00 13.69
C THR A 138 13.18 3.77 14.38
N GLN A 139 13.63 2.78 13.61
CA GLN A 139 14.29 1.59 14.18
C GLN A 139 15.60 1.95 14.88
N ALA A 140 16.44 2.76 14.24
CA ALA A 140 17.72 3.18 14.82
C ALA A 140 17.54 3.94 16.15
N TYR A 141 16.50 4.78 16.26
CA TYR A 141 16.18 5.47 17.49
C TYR A 141 15.59 4.53 18.56
N GLU A 142 14.73 3.58 18.21
CA GLU A 142 14.25 2.57 19.16
C GLU A 142 15.40 1.75 19.75
N ASP A 143 16.31 1.27 18.91
CA ASP A 143 17.49 0.50 19.34
C ASP A 143 18.39 1.33 20.27
N THR A 144 18.56 2.61 19.94
CA THR A 144 19.33 3.56 20.76
C THR A 144 18.68 3.78 22.12
N LEU A 145 17.38 4.06 22.15
CA LEU A 145 16.65 4.34 23.39
C LEU A 145 16.49 3.10 24.27
N GLY A 146 16.51 1.90 23.69
CA GLY A 146 16.59 0.63 24.42
C GLY A 146 17.89 0.44 25.22
N GLY A 147 18.91 1.27 24.99
CA GLY A 147 20.14 1.31 25.77
C GLY A 147 20.05 2.04 27.11
N LEU A 148 18.90 2.67 27.43
CA LEU A 148 18.69 3.32 28.73
C LEU A 148 18.53 2.27 29.84
N PRO A 149 19.12 2.49 31.02
CA PRO A 149 18.92 1.60 32.16
C PRO A 149 17.46 1.63 32.63
N ASP A 150 16.94 0.49 33.07
CA ASP A 150 15.61 0.43 33.71
C ASP A 150 15.74 0.83 35.18
N ALA A 151 15.76 2.15 35.45
CA ALA A 151 16.00 2.70 36.77
C ALA A 151 15.20 3.99 37.03
N GLU A 152 14.90 4.27 38.30
CA GLU A 152 14.14 5.44 38.74
C GLU A 152 14.71 6.78 38.21
N PRO A 153 16.04 7.04 38.26
CA PRO A 153 16.60 8.31 37.80
C PRO A 153 16.37 8.62 36.31
N VAL A 154 16.12 7.60 35.49
CA VAL A 154 15.85 7.77 34.05
C VAL A 154 14.40 7.44 33.66
N ALA A 155 13.51 7.19 34.63
CA ALA A 155 12.15 6.70 34.38
C ALA A 155 11.34 7.58 33.40
N ARG A 156 11.48 8.92 33.46
CA ARG A 156 10.78 9.81 32.50
C ARG A 156 11.25 9.63 31.06
N ALA A 157 12.54 9.38 30.84
CA ALA A 157 13.09 9.09 29.52
C ALA A 157 12.60 7.72 29.02
N ASN A 158 12.53 6.71 29.89
CA ASN A 158 11.95 5.41 29.55
C ASN A 158 10.46 5.51 29.17
N ILE A 159 9.68 6.32 29.89
CA ILE A 159 8.28 6.61 29.54
C ILE A 159 8.18 7.31 28.19
N ALA A 160 9.03 8.31 27.93
CA ALA A 160 9.07 9.01 26.64
C ALA A 160 9.45 8.05 25.49
N ALA A 161 10.45 7.19 25.71
CA ALA A 161 10.88 6.17 24.75
C ALA A 161 9.75 5.18 24.44
N GLY A 162 8.97 4.78 25.44
CA GLY A 162 7.78 3.95 25.24
C GLY A 162 6.72 4.62 24.35
N ARG A 163 6.50 5.94 24.51
CA ARG A 163 5.60 6.71 23.64
C ARG A 163 6.14 6.84 22.22
N PHE A 164 7.45 7.02 22.06
CA PHE A 164 8.10 7.03 20.77
C PHE A 164 7.94 5.68 20.06
N ALA A 165 8.19 4.57 20.75
CA ALA A 165 8.02 3.21 20.20
C ALA A 165 6.57 2.95 19.74
N GLN A 166 5.58 3.43 20.48
CA GLN A 166 4.18 3.37 20.04
C GLN A 166 3.97 4.18 18.75
N ALA A 167 4.46 5.42 18.68
CA ALA A 167 4.33 6.25 17.48
C ALA A 167 5.06 5.66 16.27
N ALA A 168 6.22 5.03 16.48
CA ALA A 168 6.97 4.31 15.45
C ALA A 168 6.22 3.06 14.97
N ALA A 169 5.59 2.29 15.86
CA ALA A 169 4.71 1.19 15.48
C ALA A 169 3.51 1.66 14.66
N GLU A 170 2.86 2.76 15.04
CA GLU A 170 1.77 3.38 14.29
C GLU A 170 2.24 3.89 12.91
N LEU A 171 3.46 4.43 12.80
CA LEU A 171 4.07 4.80 11.52
C LEU A 171 4.27 3.59 10.62
N ARG A 172 4.86 2.50 11.12
CA ARG A 172 5.07 1.25 10.37
C ARG A 172 3.75 0.65 9.91
N GLN A 173 2.73 0.66 10.77
CA GLN A 173 1.39 0.19 10.42
C GLN A 173 0.79 1.01 9.28
N ARG A 174 0.83 2.35 9.38
CA ARG A 174 0.36 3.25 8.31
C ARG A 174 1.11 3.01 6.99
N ALA A 175 2.41 2.79 7.04
CA ALA A 175 3.22 2.50 5.85
C ALA A 175 2.86 1.14 5.23
N ALA A 176 2.64 0.11 6.05
CA ALA A 176 2.17 -1.20 5.59
C ALA A 176 0.78 -1.12 4.94
N ASP A 177 -0.14 -0.39 5.56
CA ASP A 177 -1.50 -0.17 5.04
C ASP A 177 -1.48 0.57 3.70
N ARG A 178 -0.61 1.58 3.55
CA ARG A 178 -0.39 2.27 2.26
C ARG A 178 0.12 1.32 1.17
N ARG A 179 1.14 0.51 1.48
CA ARG A 179 1.67 -0.49 0.53
C ARG A 179 0.59 -1.50 0.11
N ALA A 180 -0.22 -1.98 1.06
CA ALA A 180 -1.32 -2.90 0.79
C ALA A 180 -2.41 -2.24 -0.09
N PHE A 181 -2.76 -0.99 0.20
CA PHE A 181 -3.70 -0.21 -0.59
C PHE A 181 -3.20 0.00 -2.03
N ASP A 182 -1.93 0.38 -2.20
CA ASP A 182 -1.31 0.56 -3.51
C ASP A 182 -1.26 -0.73 -4.33
N LYS A 183 -0.92 -1.85 -3.69
CA LYS A 183 -0.95 -3.16 -4.34
C LYS A 183 -2.35 -3.49 -4.83
N ARG A 184 -3.37 -3.31 -3.98
CA ARG A 184 -4.77 -3.55 -4.36
C ARG A 184 -5.20 -2.64 -5.51
N ARG A 185 -4.78 -1.38 -5.50
CA ARG A 185 -5.02 -0.42 -6.58
C ARG A 185 -4.41 -0.89 -7.90
N GLN A 186 -3.16 -1.38 -7.88
CA GLN A 186 -2.50 -1.91 -9.08
C GLN A 186 -3.19 -3.16 -9.61
N GLU A 187 -3.56 -4.10 -8.73
CA GLU A 187 -4.30 -5.32 -9.09
C GLU A 187 -5.66 -4.98 -9.72
N THR A 188 -6.44 -4.09 -9.10
CA THR A 188 -7.73 -3.64 -9.65
C THR A 188 -7.56 -2.90 -10.98
N HIS A 189 -6.52 -2.07 -11.11
CA HIS A 189 -6.22 -1.42 -12.39
C HIS A 189 -5.91 -2.43 -13.51
N GLY A 190 -5.08 -3.44 -13.22
CA GLY A 190 -4.76 -4.52 -14.15
C GLY A 190 -5.99 -5.30 -14.58
N ALA A 191 -6.78 -5.79 -13.61
CA ALA A 191 -8.01 -6.52 -13.87
C ALA A 191 -9.03 -5.70 -14.67
N LEU A 192 -9.23 -4.42 -14.31
CA LEU A 192 -10.16 -3.55 -15.00
C LEU A 192 -9.73 -3.29 -16.45
N ARG A 193 -8.42 -3.11 -16.70
CA ARG A 193 -7.89 -2.95 -18.06
C ARG A 193 -8.16 -4.20 -18.92
N GLU A 194 -7.90 -5.38 -18.39
CA GLU A 194 -8.15 -6.64 -19.08
C GLU A 194 -9.63 -6.83 -19.41
N LEU A 195 -10.51 -6.60 -18.43
CA LEU A 195 -11.95 -6.72 -18.60
C LEU A 195 -12.53 -5.70 -19.59
N VAL A 196 -12.02 -4.46 -19.60
CA VAL A 196 -12.40 -3.46 -20.60
C VAL A 196 -12.04 -3.94 -22.00
N VAL A 197 -10.82 -4.43 -22.21
CA VAL A 197 -10.39 -4.96 -23.52
C VAL A 197 -11.24 -6.16 -23.92
N GLN A 198 -11.46 -7.11 -23.01
CA GLN A 198 -12.31 -8.28 -23.27
C GLN A 198 -13.73 -7.87 -23.66
N ALA A 199 -14.37 -6.95 -22.92
CA ALA A 199 -15.72 -6.47 -23.22
C ALA A 199 -15.80 -5.67 -24.55
N GLU A 200 -14.70 -5.03 -24.98
CA GLU A 200 -14.63 -4.40 -26.29
C GLU A 200 -14.50 -5.41 -27.43
N THR A 201 -13.81 -6.53 -27.20
CA THR A 201 -13.57 -7.57 -28.20
C THR A 201 -14.68 -8.63 -28.27
N GLU A 202 -15.22 -9.04 -27.14
CA GLU A 202 -16.19 -10.13 -27.01
C GLU A 202 -17.62 -9.59 -27.05
N GLN A 203 -18.26 -9.80 -28.20
CA GLN A 203 -19.53 -9.18 -28.57
C GLN A 203 -20.78 -10.01 -28.19
N SER A 204 -20.64 -11.18 -27.55
CA SER A 204 -21.83 -12.01 -27.29
C SER A 204 -21.80 -12.86 -26.01
N VAL A 205 -20.81 -12.70 -25.14
CA VAL A 205 -20.73 -13.44 -23.88
C VAL A 205 -21.15 -12.53 -22.74
N GLN A 206 -22.03 -13.00 -21.85
CA GLN A 206 -22.54 -12.20 -20.73
C GLN A 206 -21.49 -11.98 -19.63
N ALA A 207 -20.69 -13.02 -19.34
CA ALA A 207 -19.78 -13.08 -18.20
C ALA A 207 -18.76 -11.90 -18.13
N PRO A 208 -18.07 -11.50 -19.21
CA PRO A 208 -17.12 -10.38 -19.16
C PRO A 208 -17.73 -9.06 -18.67
N TYR A 209 -19.01 -8.82 -18.95
CA TYR A 209 -19.70 -7.59 -18.54
C TYR A 209 -20.13 -7.63 -17.07
N GLU A 210 -20.46 -8.81 -16.54
CA GLU A 210 -20.75 -8.99 -15.11
C GLU A 210 -19.48 -8.79 -14.27
N GLU A 211 -18.37 -9.37 -14.70
CA GLU A 211 -17.05 -9.21 -14.08
C GLU A 211 -16.58 -7.75 -14.17
N LEU A 212 -16.74 -7.10 -15.33
CA LEU A 212 -16.47 -5.67 -15.50
C LEU A 212 -17.27 -4.82 -14.51
N GLY A 213 -18.56 -5.10 -14.34
CA GLY A 213 -19.39 -4.40 -13.35
C GLY A 213 -18.93 -4.58 -11.90
N GLN A 214 -18.39 -5.74 -11.55
CA GLN A 214 -17.79 -5.97 -10.23
C GLN A 214 -16.47 -5.19 -10.08
N ALA A 215 -15.60 -5.24 -11.08
CA ALA A 215 -14.31 -4.52 -11.08
C ALA A 215 -14.50 -2.99 -11.00
N ILE A 216 -15.49 -2.44 -11.69
CA ILE A 216 -15.86 -1.02 -11.60
C ILE A 216 -16.26 -0.63 -10.18
N ARG A 217 -17.06 -1.46 -9.49
CA ARG A 217 -17.44 -1.21 -8.08
C ARG A 217 -16.23 -1.24 -7.16
N GLN A 218 -15.32 -2.20 -7.36
CA GLN A 218 -14.07 -2.26 -6.59
C GLN A 218 -13.19 -1.02 -6.85
N ALA A 219 -13.04 -0.60 -8.11
CA ALA A 219 -12.32 0.60 -8.49
C ALA A 219 -12.95 1.86 -7.86
N GLN A 220 -14.27 1.98 -7.88
CA GLN A 220 -14.99 3.09 -7.25
C GLN A 220 -14.71 3.16 -5.74
N ASN A 221 -14.75 2.02 -5.05
CA ASN A 221 -14.45 1.96 -3.62
C ASN A 221 -13.01 2.44 -3.35
N LEU A 222 -12.04 1.99 -4.15
CA LEU A 222 -10.65 2.43 -4.01
C LEU A 222 -10.48 3.93 -4.28
N ILE A 223 -11.14 4.46 -5.31
CA ILE A 223 -11.14 5.90 -5.62
C ILE A 223 -11.69 6.69 -4.43
N THR A 224 -12.82 6.27 -3.84
CA THR A 224 -13.39 6.94 -2.67
C THR A 224 -12.47 6.84 -1.45
N THR A 225 -11.96 5.65 -1.13
CA THR A 225 -11.09 5.44 0.04
C THR A 225 -9.76 6.18 -0.07
N SER A 226 -9.22 6.35 -1.29
CA SER A 226 -7.98 7.11 -1.48
C SER A 226 -8.11 8.59 -1.07
N ARG A 227 -9.32 9.15 -1.14
CA ARG A 227 -9.60 10.53 -0.74
C ARG A 227 -9.60 10.72 0.78
N ASP A 228 -9.96 9.67 1.50
CA ASP A 228 -10.13 9.68 2.95
C ASP A 228 -8.91 9.10 3.68
N PHE A 229 -7.86 8.70 2.95
CA PHE A 229 -6.70 8.04 3.55
C PHE A 229 -5.86 9.02 4.38
N PRO A 230 -5.71 8.80 5.71
CA PRO A 230 -5.05 9.75 6.60
C PRO A 230 -3.56 9.92 6.24
N GLY A 231 -3.17 11.18 6.02
CA GLY A 231 -1.82 11.59 5.66
C GLY A 231 -1.49 11.48 4.16
N GLY A 232 -2.45 11.16 3.30
CA GLY A 232 -2.36 11.30 1.84
C GLY A 232 -2.98 12.62 1.42
N GLY A 233 -2.43 13.74 1.87
CA GLY A 233 -3.02 15.05 1.60
C GLY A 233 -3.02 15.35 0.11
N GLY A 234 -4.16 15.22 -0.57
CA GLY A 234 -4.44 15.71 -1.94
C GLY A 234 -3.59 15.14 -3.10
N ALA A 235 -2.32 14.84 -2.87
CA ALA A 235 -1.32 14.47 -3.87
C ALA A 235 -1.60 13.13 -4.54
N ASP A 236 -2.29 12.21 -3.85
CA ASP A 236 -2.64 10.91 -4.42
C ASP A 236 -3.82 10.97 -5.41
N ALA A 237 -4.70 11.98 -5.31
CA ALA A 237 -5.80 12.16 -6.26
C ALA A 237 -5.29 12.60 -7.65
N ASP A 238 -4.19 13.35 -7.68
CA ASP A 238 -3.51 13.79 -8.90
C ASP A 238 -2.46 12.80 -9.40
N SER A 239 -2.28 11.67 -8.70
CA SER A 239 -1.36 10.61 -9.13
C SER A 239 -1.78 10.06 -10.50
N PRO A 240 -0.84 9.87 -11.45
CA PRO A 240 -1.14 9.25 -12.75
C PRO A 240 -1.83 7.88 -12.63
N ALA A 241 -1.51 7.12 -11.59
CA ALA A 241 -2.14 5.82 -11.32
C ALA A 241 -3.62 5.97 -10.91
N HIS A 242 -3.95 7.00 -10.14
CA HIS A 242 -5.34 7.29 -9.77
C HIS A 242 -6.14 7.75 -10.99
N GLN A 243 -5.59 8.67 -11.79
CA GLN A 243 -6.23 9.15 -13.02
C GLN A 243 -6.45 8.03 -14.04
N ALA A 244 -5.49 7.11 -14.21
CA ALA A 244 -5.63 5.95 -15.08
C ALA A 244 -6.78 5.03 -14.61
N LEU A 245 -6.88 4.77 -13.30
CA LEU A 245 -7.98 3.98 -12.74
C LEU A 245 -9.34 4.66 -12.96
N VAL A 246 -9.44 5.98 -12.76
CA VAL A 246 -10.66 6.76 -13.02
C VAL A 246 -11.05 6.67 -14.50
N SER A 247 -10.10 6.83 -15.42
CA SER A 247 -10.36 6.75 -16.86
C SER A 247 -10.83 5.35 -17.27
N LEU A 248 -10.20 4.29 -16.76
CA LEU A 248 -10.64 2.91 -17.01
C LEU A 248 -12.03 2.65 -16.46
N LYS A 249 -12.35 3.17 -15.26
CA LYS A 249 -13.69 3.07 -14.69
C LYS A 249 -14.72 3.73 -15.61
N GLN A 250 -14.50 4.98 -16.01
CA GLN A 250 -15.39 5.71 -16.90
C GLN A 250 -15.59 4.98 -18.24
N ARG A 251 -14.52 4.39 -18.78
CA ARG A 251 -14.61 3.59 -20.00
C ARG A 251 -15.44 2.33 -19.79
N GLY A 252 -15.23 1.63 -18.68
CA GLY A 252 -16.02 0.46 -18.30
C GLY A 252 -17.51 0.78 -18.13
N ASP A 253 -17.84 1.89 -17.45
CA ASP A 253 -19.22 2.36 -17.28
C ASP A 253 -19.87 2.60 -18.65
N ALA A 254 -19.19 3.29 -19.56
CA ALA A 254 -19.69 3.57 -20.91
C ALA A 254 -19.93 2.28 -21.72
N ILE A 255 -19.07 1.26 -21.57
CA ILE A 255 -19.26 -0.04 -22.22
C ILE A 255 -20.51 -0.76 -21.70
N LEU A 256 -20.75 -0.72 -20.39
CA LEU A 256 -21.93 -1.32 -19.77
C LEU A 256 -23.22 -0.59 -20.16
N GLU A 257 -23.21 0.74 -20.21
CA GLU A 257 -24.34 1.54 -20.70
C GLU A 257 -24.65 1.25 -22.17
N GLU A 258 -23.63 1.19 -23.02
CA GLU A 258 -23.79 0.85 -24.43
C GLU A 258 -24.36 -0.57 -24.58
N LYS A 259 -23.86 -1.55 -23.82
CA LYS A 259 -24.41 -2.91 -23.83
C LYS A 259 -25.89 -2.91 -23.44
N ARG A 260 -26.26 -2.21 -22.36
CA ARG A 260 -27.64 -2.14 -21.89
C ARG A 260 -28.57 -1.53 -22.94
N ALA A 261 -28.15 -0.44 -23.58
CA ALA A 261 -28.92 0.18 -24.67
C ALA A 261 -29.10 -0.77 -25.87
N GLN A 262 -28.09 -1.58 -26.18
CA GLN A 262 -28.17 -2.59 -27.24
C GLN A 262 -29.09 -3.76 -26.85
N GLU A 263 -29.04 -4.23 -25.59
CA GLU A 263 -29.97 -5.24 -25.06
C GLU A 263 -31.43 -4.76 -25.10
N GLU A 264 -31.69 -3.51 -24.74
CA GLU A 264 -33.02 -2.88 -24.85
C GLU A 264 -33.48 -2.81 -26.32
N THR A 265 -32.55 -2.51 -27.24
CA THR A 265 -32.82 -2.50 -28.68
C THR A 265 -33.14 -3.90 -29.22
N VAL A 266 -32.42 -4.93 -28.76
CA VAL A 266 -32.70 -6.35 -29.07
C VAL A 266 -34.09 -6.74 -28.56
N GLN A 267 -34.40 -6.45 -27.29
CA GLN A 267 -35.70 -6.78 -26.70
C GLN A 267 -36.86 -6.11 -27.44
N ALA A 268 -36.70 -4.83 -27.83
CA ALA A 268 -37.69 -4.13 -28.63
C ALA A 268 -37.86 -4.75 -30.03
N ALA A 269 -36.76 -5.15 -30.67
CA ALA A 269 -36.80 -5.81 -31.97
C ALA A 269 -37.46 -7.20 -31.89
N GLU A 270 -37.12 -8.00 -30.88
CA GLU A 270 -37.77 -9.29 -30.61
C GLU A 270 -39.26 -9.14 -30.33
N THR A 271 -39.65 -8.12 -29.56
CA THR A 271 -41.07 -7.88 -29.24
C THR A 271 -41.85 -7.55 -30.50
N ARG A 272 -41.35 -6.64 -31.34
CA ARG A 272 -41.98 -6.34 -32.65
C ARG A 272 -42.08 -7.57 -33.54
N LEU A 273 -41.03 -8.39 -33.58
CA LEU A 273 -41.01 -9.60 -34.39
C LEU A 273 -42.03 -10.63 -33.87
N ARG A 274 -42.14 -10.81 -32.54
CA ARG A 274 -43.17 -11.66 -31.91
C ARG A 274 -44.57 -11.14 -32.15
N GLU A 275 -44.79 -9.83 -32.04
CA GLU A 275 -46.09 -9.19 -32.32
C GLU A 275 -46.51 -9.40 -33.79
N ALA A 276 -45.58 -9.24 -34.73
CA ALA A 276 -45.83 -9.53 -36.14
C ALA A 276 -46.19 -11.01 -36.39
N CYS A 277 -45.57 -11.95 -35.64
CA CYS A 277 -45.91 -13.37 -35.68
C CYS A 277 -47.29 -13.69 -35.08
N LEU A 278 -47.66 -13.02 -34.00
CA LEU A 278 -48.85 -13.35 -33.19
C LEU A 278 -50.11 -12.56 -33.56
N ALA A 279 -50.02 -11.56 -34.43
CA ALA A 279 -51.17 -10.77 -34.84
C ALA A 279 -52.29 -11.65 -35.43
N ASP A 280 -53.55 -11.40 -35.04
CA ASP A 280 -54.76 -12.10 -35.52
C ASP A 280 -54.88 -12.16 -37.06
N ARG A 281 -54.18 -11.27 -37.74
CA ARG A 281 -53.88 -11.32 -39.18
C ARG A 281 -52.42 -10.98 -39.39
N SER A 282 -51.54 -11.97 -39.20
CA SER A 282 -50.13 -11.83 -39.54
C SER A 282 -50.02 -11.46 -41.02
N SER A 283 -49.53 -10.25 -41.33
CA SER A 283 -49.35 -9.82 -42.71
C SER A 283 -47.90 -10.03 -43.16
N PRO A 284 -47.66 -10.42 -44.42
CA PRO A 284 -46.32 -10.52 -44.97
C PRO A 284 -45.52 -9.23 -44.81
N GLU A 285 -46.15 -8.06 -44.98
CA GLU A 285 -45.48 -6.75 -44.85
C GLU A 285 -44.98 -6.47 -43.42
N ALA A 286 -45.75 -6.86 -42.40
CA ALA A 286 -45.36 -6.63 -41.00
C ALA A 286 -44.14 -7.48 -40.60
N LEU A 287 -44.11 -8.75 -41.04
CA LEU A 287 -42.99 -9.64 -40.80
C LEU A 287 -41.73 -9.21 -41.58
N GLU A 288 -41.87 -8.81 -42.84
CA GLU A 288 -40.76 -8.26 -43.64
C GLU A 288 -40.20 -6.98 -43.01
N ALA A 289 -41.06 -6.05 -42.59
CA ALA A 289 -40.62 -4.81 -41.93
C ALA A 289 -39.85 -5.09 -40.62
N ALA A 290 -40.32 -6.05 -39.81
CA ALA A 290 -39.65 -6.43 -38.57
C ALA A 290 -38.29 -7.11 -38.81
N LEU A 291 -38.20 -8.02 -39.78
CA LEU A 291 -36.94 -8.68 -40.16
C LEU A 291 -35.95 -7.68 -40.79
N GLN A 292 -36.44 -6.75 -41.63
CA GLN A 292 -35.62 -5.70 -42.23
C GLN A 292 -35.10 -4.71 -41.16
N ASP A 293 -35.91 -4.35 -40.17
CA ASP A 293 -35.48 -3.51 -39.04
C ASP A 293 -34.33 -4.18 -38.26
N ILE A 294 -34.41 -5.50 -38.03
CA ILE A 294 -33.32 -6.27 -37.41
C ILE A 294 -32.06 -6.24 -38.29
N ALA A 295 -32.19 -6.45 -39.60
CA ALA A 295 -31.06 -6.41 -40.54
C ALA A 295 -30.38 -5.03 -40.56
N VAL A 296 -31.16 -3.95 -40.66
CA VAL A 296 -30.65 -2.56 -40.63
C VAL A 296 -29.95 -2.25 -39.30
N LYS A 297 -30.50 -2.72 -38.18
CA LYS A 297 -29.88 -2.56 -36.86
C LYS A 297 -28.60 -3.38 -36.71
N HIS A 298 -28.50 -4.53 -37.36
CA HIS A 298 -27.28 -5.32 -37.42
C HIS A 298 -26.20 -4.61 -38.26
N GLU A 299 -26.55 -4.12 -39.45
CA GLU A 299 -25.66 -3.40 -40.36
C GLU A 299 -25.14 -2.08 -39.77
N SER A 300 -26.01 -1.34 -39.09
CA SER A 300 -25.62 -0.09 -38.40
C SER A 300 -24.82 -0.30 -37.12
N GLY A 301 -24.65 -1.55 -36.67
CA GLY A 301 -23.96 -1.87 -35.42
C GLY A 301 -24.77 -1.60 -34.15
N ALA A 302 -26.06 -1.25 -34.26
CA ALA A 302 -26.96 -1.06 -33.12
C ALA A 302 -27.20 -2.35 -32.31
N LEU A 303 -26.84 -3.52 -32.87
CA LEU A 303 -26.90 -4.84 -32.22
C LEU A 303 -25.51 -5.47 -32.07
N ARG A 304 -24.44 -4.66 -32.06
CA ARG A 304 -23.06 -5.20 -32.12
C ARG A 304 -22.72 -6.11 -30.93
N ARG A 305 -23.17 -5.80 -29.71
CA ARG A 305 -22.87 -6.57 -28.48
C ARG A 305 -24.04 -7.40 -27.95
N ALA A 306 -25.16 -7.43 -28.67
CA ALA A 306 -26.38 -8.11 -28.24
C ALA A 306 -27.05 -8.77 -29.44
N LYS A 307 -27.44 -10.05 -29.32
CA LYS A 307 -28.00 -10.83 -30.42
C LYS A 307 -29.49 -11.07 -30.20
N VAL A 308 -30.26 -10.87 -31.27
CA VAL A 308 -31.65 -11.32 -31.35
C VAL A 308 -31.66 -12.85 -31.37
N SER A 309 -32.58 -13.46 -30.64
CA SER A 309 -32.73 -14.91 -30.55
C SER A 309 -32.95 -15.55 -31.93
N ALA A 310 -32.00 -16.40 -32.35
CA ALA A 310 -32.07 -17.13 -33.63
C ALA A 310 -33.37 -17.92 -33.79
N PRO A 311 -33.89 -18.65 -32.78
CA PRO A 311 -35.20 -19.29 -32.86
C PRO A 311 -36.36 -18.35 -33.22
N VAL A 312 -36.33 -17.09 -32.75
CA VAL A 312 -37.38 -16.11 -33.04
C VAL A 312 -37.29 -15.66 -34.50
N ILE A 313 -36.08 -15.40 -34.99
CA ILE A 313 -35.83 -15.05 -36.40
C ILE A 313 -36.27 -16.19 -37.31
N GLU A 314 -35.83 -17.42 -37.05
CA GLU A 314 -36.20 -18.61 -37.84
C GLU A 314 -37.70 -18.87 -37.85
N SER A 315 -38.38 -18.65 -36.72
CA SER A 315 -39.83 -18.80 -36.61
C SER A 315 -40.55 -17.78 -37.49
N ALA A 316 -40.14 -16.51 -37.43
CA ALA A 316 -40.71 -15.43 -38.23
C ALA A 316 -40.47 -15.66 -39.74
N GLN A 317 -39.28 -16.10 -40.13
CA GLN A 317 -38.95 -16.44 -41.51
C GLN A 317 -39.80 -17.59 -42.04
N ARG A 318 -39.97 -18.66 -41.25
CA ARG A 318 -40.84 -19.80 -41.62
C ARG A 318 -42.29 -19.35 -41.83
N GLN A 319 -42.80 -18.50 -40.94
CA GLN A 319 -44.15 -17.96 -41.04
C GLN A 319 -44.30 -17.06 -42.27
N LEU A 320 -43.35 -16.16 -42.52
CA LEU A 320 -43.34 -15.29 -43.70
C LEU A 320 -43.34 -16.12 -45.00
N HIS A 321 -42.49 -17.14 -45.08
CA HIS A 321 -42.43 -18.02 -46.25
C HIS A 321 -43.74 -18.81 -46.44
N ALA A 322 -44.40 -19.23 -45.36
CA ALA A 322 -45.69 -19.92 -45.45
C ALA A 322 -46.80 -18.98 -45.98
N LEU A 323 -46.84 -17.73 -45.52
CA LEU A 323 -47.80 -16.72 -45.98
C LEU A 323 -47.58 -16.36 -47.46
N LEU A 324 -46.33 -16.04 -47.85
CA LEU A 324 -45.99 -15.71 -49.24
C LEU A 324 -46.28 -16.88 -50.18
N ARG A 325 -46.05 -18.13 -49.74
CA ARG A 325 -46.39 -19.32 -50.53
C ARG A 325 -47.90 -19.46 -50.74
N SER A 326 -48.70 -19.23 -49.70
CA SER A 326 -50.16 -19.22 -49.79
C SER A 326 -50.65 -18.13 -50.77
N ASP A 327 -50.10 -16.92 -50.70
CA ASP A 327 -50.44 -15.82 -51.60
C ASP A 327 -50.06 -16.13 -53.05
N LEU A 328 -48.88 -16.71 -53.27
CA LEU A 328 -48.42 -17.16 -54.58
C LEU A 328 -49.37 -18.21 -55.17
N ASP A 329 -49.72 -19.24 -54.39
CA ASP A 329 -50.63 -20.30 -54.83
C ASP A 329 -52.02 -19.73 -55.15
N GLY A 330 -52.51 -18.76 -54.37
CA GLY A 330 -53.76 -18.04 -54.63
C GLY A 330 -53.74 -17.24 -55.94
N HIS A 331 -52.67 -16.48 -56.19
CA HIS A 331 -52.51 -15.72 -57.45
C HIS A 331 -52.33 -16.64 -58.66
N LEU A 332 -51.60 -17.76 -58.52
CA LEU A 332 -51.45 -18.75 -59.57
C LEU A 332 -52.77 -19.48 -59.87
N ALA A 333 -53.60 -19.76 -58.85
CA ALA A 333 -54.93 -20.32 -59.05
C ALA A 333 -55.85 -19.35 -59.79
N ALA A 334 -55.84 -18.06 -59.43
CA ALA A 334 -56.59 -17.02 -60.12
C ALA A 334 -56.14 -16.85 -61.60
N ALA A 335 -54.83 -16.90 -61.85
CA ALA A 335 -54.27 -16.85 -63.20
C ALA A 335 -54.61 -18.10 -64.06
N LYS A 336 -54.91 -19.24 -63.43
CA LYS A 336 -55.31 -20.49 -64.10
C LYS A 336 -56.83 -20.66 -64.23
N ALA A 337 -57.63 -19.76 -63.66
CA ALA A 337 -59.08 -19.84 -63.71
C ALA A 337 -59.60 -19.78 -65.17
N PRO A 338 -60.65 -20.55 -65.52
CA PRO A 338 -61.19 -20.55 -66.88
C PRO A 338 -61.58 -19.13 -67.32
N GLY A 339 -61.03 -18.67 -68.45
CA GLY A 339 -61.30 -17.33 -69.00
C GLY A 339 -60.37 -16.22 -68.52
N SER A 340 -59.49 -16.45 -67.54
CA SER A 340 -58.56 -15.41 -67.05
C SER A 340 -57.30 -15.25 -67.90
N ALA A 341 -56.89 -16.26 -68.67
CA ALA A 341 -55.65 -16.24 -69.47
C ALA A 341 -55.55 -15.11 -70.51
N LEU A 342 -56.68 -14.56 -70.95
CA LEU A 342 -56.76 -13.43 -71.90
C LEU A 342 -57.39 -12.19 -71.27
N SER A 343 -57.69 -12.21 -69.97
CA SER A 343 -58.33 -11.10 -69.27
C SER A 343 -57.30 -10.21 -68.59
N ALA A 344 -57.66 -8.93 -68.39
CA ALA A 344 -56.84 -8.00 -67.61
C ALA A 344 -56.63 -8.49 -66.16
N GLU A 345 -57.53 -9.31 -65.63
CA GLU A 345 -57.45 -9.88 -64.28
C GLU A 345 -56.42 -11.01 -64.19
N GLY A 346 -56.33 -11.88 -65.20
CA GLY A 346 -55.27 -12.90 -65.26
C GLY A 346 -53.88 -12.28 -65.45
N GLY A 347 -53.78 -11.21 -66.25
CA GLY A 347 -52.55 -10.42 -66.37
C GLY A 347 -52.11 -9.80 -65.04
N LYS A 348 -53.04 -9.24 -64.26
CA LYS A 348 -52.77 -8.73 -62.90
C LYS A 348 -52.36 -9.84 -61.95
N ALA A 349 -53.02 -10.99 -61.96
CA ALA A 349 -52.71 -12.14 -61.10
C ALA A 349 -51.28 -12.68 -61.36
N ILE A 350 -50.85 -12.77 -62.62
CA ILE A 350 -49.47 -13.15 -62.97
C ILE A 350 -48.47 -12.08 -62.50
N GLY A 351 -48.81 -10.80 -62.64
CA GLY A 351 -48.01 -9.68 -62.13
C GLY A 351 -47.80 -9.77 -60.62
N SER A 352 -48.88 -9.99 -59.85
CA SER A 352 -48.82 -10.19 -58.40
C SER A 352 -48.05 -11.46 -58.02
N ALA A 353 -48.22 -12.58 -58.74
CA ALA A 353 -47.43 -13.79 -58.51
C ALA A 353 -45.92 -13.57 -58.73
N ARG A 354 -45.53 -12.79 -59.75
CA ARG A 354 -44.12 -12.40 -59.95
C ARG A 354 -43.60 -11.52 -58.82
N GLN A 355 -44.41 -10.58 -58.32
CA GLN A 355 -44.04 -9.72 -57.21
C GLN A 355 -43.82 -10.53 -55.91
N VAL A 356 -44.69 -11.51 -55.64
CA VAL A 356 -44.54 -12.42 -54.49
C VAL A 356 -43.29 -13.29 -54.63
N LEU A 357 -43.02 -13.84 -55.82
CA LEU A 357 -41.77 -14.58 -56.08
C LEU A 357 -40.53 -13.72 -55.83
N GLN A 358 -40.53 -12.48 -56.32
CA GLN A 358 -39.42 -11.55 -56.10
C GLN A 358 -39.23 -11.26 -54.60
N ARG A 359 -40.32 -11.08 -53.84
CA ARG A 359 -40.29 -10.91 -52.37
C ARG A 359 -39.66 -12.13 -51.68
N MET A 360 -40.08 -13.35 -52.06
CA MET A 360 -39.51 -14.59 -51.53
C MET A 360 -38.01 -14.73 -51.83
N GLU A 361 -37.57 -14.33 -53.02
CA GLU A 361 -36.15 -14.32 -53.40
C GLU A 361 -35.34 -13.33 -52.56
N THR A 362 -35.83 -12.10 -52.37
CA THR A 362 -35.17 -11.11 -51.51
C THR A 362 -35.07 -11.54 -50.05
N CYS A 363 -36.10 -12.20 -49.52
CA CYS A 363 -36.08 -12.75 -48.16
C CYS A 363 -35.06 -13.88 -48.00
N ARG A 364 -34.74 -14.60 -49.09
CA ARG A 364 -33.76 -15.68 -49.11
C ARG A 364 -32.32 -15.16 -49.17
N SER A 365 -32.09 -14.03 -49.86
CA SER A 365 -30.76 -13.42 -50.00
C SER A 365 -30.32 -12.57 -48.81
N ALA A 366 -31.26 -12.08 -48.00
CA ALA A 366 -30.97 -11.29 -46.80
C ALA A 366 -30.50 -12.15 -45.60
N CYS A 367 -30.41 -13.46 -45.76
CA CYS A 367 -29.95 -14.41 -44.75
C CYS A 367 -28.56 -14.92 -45.12
N PRO A 368 -27.47 -14.42 -44.50
CA PRO A 368 -26.21 -15.16 -44.49
C PRO A 368 -26.39 -16.43 -43.64
N ASP A 369 -25.84 -17.55 -44.11
CA ASP A 369 -25.73 -18.82 -43.37
C ASP A 369 -24.96 -18.66 -42.05
#